data_AF-B8GKR7-F1
#
_entry.id   AF-B8GKR7-F1
#
_cell.length_a   1.000
_cell.length_b   1.000
_cell.length_c   1.000
_cell.angle_alpha   90.00
_cell.angle_beta   90.00
_cell.angle_gamma   90.00
#
_symmetry.space_group_name_H-M   'P 1'
#
loop_
_entity.id
_entity.type
_entity.pdbx_description
1 polymer ?
#
loop_
_entity_poly.entity_id
_entity_poly.type
_entity_poly.pdbx_seq_one_letter_code
_entity_poly.pdbx_strand_id
1 'polypeptide(L)'
;MPTSEALVYYLQVVMAYAFLTTVVGLLTGTALFSSGAAQTPPYAVVLYFFGLLLGSCAWALFLGITVHLTSRALGGSGSMKETLSACLLSFTPLMVTGWIPLIGSYIADIWSLSLFVIGIREVHALSTRRAVLAVVLPLALLFTLLVLTFIYLIPTL
;
A
#
# COMPACT_ATOMS: atom_id res chain seq x y z
N MET A 1 17.10 6.25 -7.97
CA MET A 1 17.57 5.28 -6.96
C MET A 1 17.52 3.88 -7.58
N PRO A 2 18.59 3.09 -7.48
CA PRO A 2 18.57 1.67 -7.84
C PRO A 2 17.47 0.91 -7.08
N THR A 3 16.87 -0.10 -7.73
CA THR A 3 15.75 -0.86 -7.13
C THR A 3 16.13 -1.64 -5.88
N SER A 4 17.37 -2.13 -5.80
CA SER A 4 17.89 -2.80 -4.61
C SER A 4 17.92 -1.86 -3.40
N GLU A 5 18.36 -0.62 -3.59
CA GLU A 5 18.36 0.39 -2.53
C GLU A 5 16.94 0.77 -2.14
N ALA A 6 16.05 0.99 -3.13
CA ALA A 6 14.65 1.32 -2.87
C ALA A 6 13.95 0.21 -2.08
N LEU A 7 14.26 -1.05 -2.36
CA LEU A 7 13.76 -2.20 -1.62
C LEU A 7 14.28 -2.22 -0.18
N VAL A 8 15.58 -2.05 0.03
CA VAL A 8 16.16 -2.01 1.39
C VAL A 8 15.54 -0.88 2.21
N TYR A 9 15.45 0.32 1.62
CA TYR A 9 14.80 1.47 2.25
C TYR A 9 13.34 1.17 2.59
N TYR A 10 12.57 0.62 1.65
CA TYR A 10 11.19 0.23 1.89
C TYR A 10 11.07 -0.79 3.03
N LEU A 11 11.92 -1.81 3.06
CA LEU A 11 11.92 -2.85 4.10
C LEU A 11 12.22 -2.26 5.49
N GLN A 12 13.10 -1.26 5.58
CA GLN A 12 13.36 -0.55 6.83
C GLN A 12 12.14 0.27 7.28
N VAL A 13 11.53 1.01 6.34
CA VAL A 13 10.39 1.89 6.62
C VAL A 13 9.12 1.11 6.95
N VAL A 14 8.83 0.01 6.23
CA VAL A 14 7.69 -0.87 6.52
C VAL A 14 7.85 -1.59 7.86
N MET A 15 9.07 -1.97 8.24
CA MET A 15 9.36 -2.55 9.55
C MET A 15 9.01 -1.56 10.67
N ALA A 16 9.47 -0.31 10.53
CA ALA A 16 9.14 0.76 11.48
C ALA A 16 7.63 1.03 11.51
N TYR A 17 6.98 1.12 10.35
CA TYR A 17 5.53 1.32 10.23
C TYR A 17 4.72 0.21 10.91
N ALA A 18 5.04 -1.06 10.65
CA ALA A 18 4.36 -2.21 11.25
C ALA A 18 4.51 -2.20 12.77
N PHE A 19 5.71 -1.88 13.27
CA PHE A 19 5.97 -1.75 14.69
C PHE A 19 5.15 -0.62 15.32
N LEU A 20 5.26 0.60 14.78
CA LEU A 20 4.57 1.79 15.30
C LEU A 20 3.06 1.62 15.28
N THR A 21 2.50 1.12 14.18
CA THR A 21 1.06 0.88 14.05
C THR A 21 0.57 -0.16 15.06
N THR A 22 1.33 -1.23 15.28
CA THR A 22 1.01 -2.24 16.29
C THR A 22 1.00 -1.64 17.71
N VAL A 23 2.05 -0.90 18.07
CA VAL A 23 2.15 -0.27 19.40
C VAL A 23 1.04 0.75 19.60
N VAL A 24 0.82 1.65 18.65
CA VAL A 24 -0.23 2.68 18.76
C VAL A 24 -1.61 2.05 18.79
N GLY A 25 -1.85 0.99 18.01
CA GLY A 25 -3.10 0.24 18.06
C GLY A 25 -3.40 -0.33 19.44
N LEU A 26 -2.39 -0.90 20.10
CA LEU A 26 -2.51 -1.40 21.49
C LEU A 26 -2.81 -0.29 22.50
N LEU A 27 -2.18 0.88 22.35
CA LEU A 27 -2.32 2.02 23.26
C LEU A 27 -3.67 2.72 23.12
N THR A 28 -4.19 2.78 21.88
CA THR A 28 -5.41 3.54 21.56
C THR A 28 -6.67 2.69 21.51
N GLY A 29 -6.54 1.36 21.51
CA GLY A 29 -7.68 0.43 21.45
C GLY A 29 -8.46 0.52 20.13
N THR A 30 -7.78 0.81 19.02
CA THR A 30 -8.41 0.93 17.68
C THR A 30 -9.04 -0.39 17.23
N ALA A 31 -9.80 -0.37 16.13
CA ALA A 31 -10.74 -1.42 15.69
C ALA A 31 -10.26 -2.90 15.75
N LEU A 32 -8.95 -3.18 15.72
CA LEU A 32 -8.38 -4.53 15.84
C LEU A 32 -8.04 -4.94 17.29
N PHE A 33 -7.94 -3.96 18.19
CA PHE A 33 -7.66 -4.08 19.62
C PHE A 33 -8.76 -3.39 20.43
N SER A 34 -10.03 -3.62 20.07
CA SER A 34 -11.19 -2.95 20.69
C SER A 34 -11.28 -3.12 22.22
N SER A 35 -10.51 -4.05 22.79
CA SER A 35 -10.41 -4.32 24.22
C SER A 35 -9.13 -3.78 24.90
N GLY A 36 -8.27 -3.06 24.16
CA GLY A 36 -7.00 -2.52 24.65
C GLY A 36 -5.92 -3.58 24.93
N ALA A 37 -4.72 -3.12 25.30
CA ALA A 37 -3.56 -4.00 25.49
C ALA A 37 -3.76 -5.10 26.56
N ALA A 38 -4.49 -4.83 27.65
CA ALA A 38 -4.66 -5.76 28.77
C ALA A 38 -5.48 -7.01 28.42
N GLN A 39 -6.33 -6.93 27.39
CA GLN A 39 -7.24 -8.00 26.99
C GLN A 39 -6.85 -8.63 25.64
N THR A 40 -5.81 -8.08 24.99
CA THR A 40 -5.34 -8.60 23.70
C THR A 40 -4.38 -9.76 23.95
N PRO A 41 -4.67 -10.98 23.46
CA PRO A 41 -3.77 -12.11 23.67
C PRO A 41 -2.44 -11.89 22.92
N PRO A 42 -1.29 -12.28 23.48
CA PRO A 42 0.02 -11.97 22.90
C PRO A 42 0.21 -12.45 21.45
N TYR A 43 -0.35 -13.61 21.10
CA TYR A 43 -0.24 -14.14 19.74
C TYR A 43 -0.95 -13.24 18.71
N ALA A 44 -2.02 -12.54 19.07
CA ALA A 44 -2.74 -11.66 18.16
C ALA A 44 -1.90 -10.43 17.79
N VAL A 45 -1.11 -9.91 18.74
CA VAL A 45 -0.16 -8.83 18.52
C VAL A 45 0.91 -9.24 17.51
N VAL A 46 1.46 -10.45 17.68
CA VAL A 46 2.49 -11.01 16.79
C VAL A 46 1.92 -11.21 15.39
N LEU A 47 0.73 -11.81 15.27
CA LEU A 47 0.07 -12.01 13.98
C LEU A 47 -0.24 -10.69 13.29
N TYR A 48 -0.66 -9.66 14.03
CA TYR A 48 -0.94 -8.35 13.46
C TYR A 48 0.33 -7.69 12.91
N PHE A 49 1.41 -7.68 13.69
CA PHE A 49 2.69 -7.14 13.27
C PHE A 49 3.21 -7.81 11.99
N PHE A 50 3.26 -9.14 11.96
CA PHE A 50 3.72 -9.88 10.77
C PHE A 50 2.73 -9.77 9.62
N GLY A 51 1.43 -9.72 9.90
CA GLY A 51 0.38 -9.50 8.91
C GLY A 51 0.53 -8.14 8.21
N LEU A 52 0.79 -7.07 8.95
CA LEU A 52 1.09 -5.75 8.38
C LEU A 52 2.38 -5.77 7.56
N LEU A 53 3.44 -6.35 8.09
CA LEU A 53 4.74 -6.40 7.43
C LEU A 53 4.65 -7.16 6.09
N LEU A 54 4.15 -8.40 6.13
CA LEU A 54 4.05 -9.26 4.95
C LEU A 54 2.97 -8.76 3.98
N GLY A 55 1.83 -8.32 4.51
CA GLY A 55 0.73 -7.77 3.72
C GLY A 55 1.13 -6.52 2.95
N SER A 56 1.87 -5.60 3.59
CA SER A 56 2.37 -4.38 2.92
C SER A 56 3.37 -4.73 1.82
N CYS A 57 4.27 -5.68 2.04
CA CYS A 57 5.19 -6.16 1.01
C CYS A 57 4.46 -6.80 -0.17
N ALA A 58 3.50 -7.69 0.11
CA ALA A 58 2.68 -8.33 -0.92
C ALA A 58 1.86 -7.30 -1.71
N TRP A 59 1.29 -6.31 -1.02
CA TRP A 59 0.52 -5.24 -1.62
C TRP A 59 1.36 -4.36 -2.54
N ALA A 60 2.56 -3.95 -2.12
CA ALA A 60 3.46 -3.15 -2.95
C ALA A 60 3.91 -3.90 -4.21
N LEU A 61 4.17 -5.21 -4.11
CA LEU A 61 4.50 -6.04 -5.27
C LEU A 61 3.32 -6.18 -6.23
N PHE A 62 2.13 -6.50 -5.69
CA PHE A 62 0.91 -6.60 -6.48
C PHE A 62 0.61 -5.30 -7.23
N LEU A 63 0.67 -4.16 -6.55
CA LEU A 63 0.46 -2.85 -7.17
C LEU A 63 1.55 -2.51 -8.18
N GLY A 64 2.81 -2.75 -7.86
CA GLY A 64 3.92 -2.47 -8.78
C GLY A 64 3.79 -3.26 -10.09
N ILE A 65 3.41 -4.53 -10.02
CA ILE A 65 3.20 -5.39 -11.19
C ILE A 65 1.99 -4.91 -11.99
N THR A 66 0.84 -4.73 -11.34
CA THR A 66 -0.40 -4.36 -12.04
C THR A 66 -0.31 -2.97 -12.68
N VAL A 67 0.27 -2.00 -11.98
CA VAL A 67 0.48 -0.65 -12.51
C VAL A 67 1.54 -0.65 -13.61
N HIS A 68 2.55 -1.51 -13.55
CA HIS A 68 3.46 -1.67 -14.69
C HIS A 68 2.70 -2.11 -15.94
N LEU A 69 1.86 -3.15 -15.83
CA LEU A 69 1.09 -3.66 -16.96
C LEU A 69 0.15 -2.60 -17.55
N THR A 70 -0.60 -1.88 -16.72
CA THR A 70 -1.51 -0.82 -17.20
C THR A 70 -0.75 0.37 -17.77
N SER A 71 0.39 0.75 -17.18
CA SER A 71 1.24 1.82 -17.72
C SER A 71 1.77 1.46 -19.11
N ARG A 72 2.25 0.22 -19.30
CA ARG A 72 2.70 -0.30 -20.60
C ARG A 72 1.54 -0.32 -21.62
N ALA A 73 0.35 -0.74 -21.22
CA ALA A 73 -0.84 -0.75 -22.07
C ALA A 73 -1.26 0.66 -22.52
N LEU A 74 -0.96 1.69 -21.72
CA LEU A 74 -1.22 3.10 -22.02
C LEU A 74 -0.08 3.79 -22.80
N GLY A 75 0.88 3.02 -23.31
CA GLY A 75 2.00 3.49 -24.12
C GLY A 75 3.24 3.91 -23.31
N GLY A 76 3.31 3.52 -22.03
CA GLY A 76 4.45 3.80 -21.16
C GLY A 76 5.71 3.03 -21.56
N SER A 77 6.88 3.67 -21.41
CA SER A 77 8.17 3.11 -21.85
C SER A 77 9.04 2.56 -20.71
N GLY A 78 8.67 2.80 -19.44
CA GLY A 78 9.49 2.46 -18.28
C GLY A 78 9.64 0.96 -18.02
N SER A 79 10.71 0.57 -17.33
CA SER A 79 10.98 -0.82 -16.96
C SER A 79 10.24 -1.25 -15.68
N MET A 80 10.12 -2.57 -15.49
CA MET A 80 9.52 -3.13 -14.26
C MET A 80 10.30 -2.72 -13.01
N LYS A 81 11.63 -2.69 -13.08
CA LYS A 81 12.51 -2.31 -11.97
C LYS A 81 12.28 -0.85 -11.53
N GLU A 82 12.19 0.06 -12.50
CA GLU A 82 11.89 1.48 -12.22
C GLU A 82 10.47 1.64 -11.67
N THR A 83 9.50 0.89 -12.21
CA THR A 83 8.11 0.92 -11.74
C THR A 83 8.00 0.47 -10.29
N LEU A 84 8.65 -0.65 -9.94
CA LEU A 84 8.71 -1.14 -8.56
C LEU A 84 9.38 -0.15 -7.64
N SER A 85 10.47 0.49 -8.08
CA SER A 85 11.16 1.50 -7.26
C SER A 85 10.26 2.71 -6.98
N ALA A 86 9.57 3.23 -7.99
CA ALA A 86 8.60 4.31 -7.83
C ALA A 86 7.43 3.92 -6.92
N CYS A 87 6.92 2.69 -7.06
CA CYS A 87 5.86 2.12 -6.22
C CYS A 87 6.29 2.09 -4.75
N LEU A 88 7.44 1.47 -4.45
CA LEU A 88 7.96 1.34 -3.08
C LEU A 88 8.16 2.70 -2.41
N LEU A 89 8.75 3.67 -3.12
CA LEU A 89 8.98 5.01 -2.59
C LEU A 89 7.69 5.82 -2.40
N SER A 90 6.64 5.52 -3.18
CA SER A 90 5.35 6.21 -3.04
C SER A 90 4.61 5.85 -1.75
N PHE A 91 4.92 4.73 -1.10
CA PHE A 91 4.34 4.35 0.19
C PHE A 91 4.96 5.06 1.40
N THR A 92 6.08 5.76 1.23
CA THR A 92 6.77 6.43 2.34
C THR A 92 5.85 7.33 3.16
N PRO A 93 5.03 8.22 2.56
CA PRO A 93 4.06 9.01 3.32
C PRO A 93 3.18 8.17 4.24
N LEU A 94 2.50 7.15 3.69
CA LEU A 94 1.69 6.21 4.46
C LEU A 94 2.46 5.59 5.61
N MET A 95 3.69 5.17 5.37
CA MET A 95 4.48 4.49 6.40
C MET A 95 5.01 5.43 7.48
N VAL A 96 5.28 6.69 7.15
CA VAL A 96 5.83 7.69 8.08
C VAL A 96 4.72 8.37 8.89
N THR A 97 3.55 8.60 8.31
CA THR A 97 2.46 9.35 8.98
C THR A 97 1.21 8.53 9.24
N GLY A 98 1.01 7.40 8.58
CA GLY A 98 -0.24 6.61 8.65
C GLY A 98 -0.54 5.97 10.01
N TRP A 99 0.47 5.80 10.87
CA TRP A 99 0.28 5.30 12.23
C TRP A 99 -0.29 6.36 13.19
N ILE A 100 -0.30 7.64 12.80
CA ILE A 100 -0.82 8.73 13.65
C ILE A 100 -2.35 8.64 13.69
N PRO A 101 -2.97 8.50 14.87
CA PRO A 101 -4.42 8.39 14.98
C PRO A 101 -5.15 9.59 14.38
N LEU A 102 -6.38 9.36 13.88
CA LEU A 102 -7.34 10.34 13.37
C LEU A 102 -6.95 11.09 12.09
N ILE A 103 -5.70 11.54 11.94
CA ILE A 103 -5.28 12.40 10.82
C ILE A 103 -4.23 11.75 9.91
N GLY A 104 -3.49 10.77 10.43
CA GLY A 104 -2.33 10.18 9.78
C GLY A 104 -2.69 9.58 8.43
N SER A 105 -3.64 8.65 8.42
CA SER A 105 -4.05 7.91 7.22
C SER A 105 -4.58 8.83 6.11
N TYR A 106 -5.49 9.76 6.42
CA TYR A 106 -6.12 10.62 5.40
C TYR A 106 -5.11 11.47 4.64
N ILE A 107 -4.16 12.08 5.36
CA ILE A 107 -3.12 12.90 4.74
C ILE A 107 -2.13 12.00 3.98
N ALA A 108 -1.78 10.88 4.59
CA ALA A 108 -0.80 9.97 4.02
C ALA A 108 -1.27 9.32 2.73
N ASP A 109 -2.54 8.93 2.64
CA ASP A 109 -3.12 8.30 1.46
C ASP A 109 -3.10 9.24 0.25
N ILE A 110 -3.54 10.49 0.43
CA ILE A 110 -3.54 11.50 -0.63
C ILE A 110 -2.11 11.82 -1.07
N TRP A 111 -1.20 11.94 -0.11
CA TRP A 111 0.21 12.21 -0.41
C TRP A 111 0.87 11.04 -1.13
N SER A 112 0.69 9.80 -0.65
CA SER A 112 1.19 8.58 -1.28
C SER A 112 0.64 8.42 -2.70
N LEU A 113 -0.67 8.62 -2.89
CA LEU A 113 -1.29 8.54 -4.22
C LEU A 113 -0.71 9.59 -5.18
N SER A 114 -0.50 10.82 -4.69
CA SER A 114 0.09 11.90 -5.49
C SER A 114 1.52 11.55 -5.92
N LEU A 115 2.36 11.07 -5.00
CA LEU A 115 3.71 10.62 -5.32
C LEU A 115 3.70 9.41 -6.26
N PHE A 116 2.73 8.50 -6.11
CA PHE A 116 2.65 7.32 -6.96
C PHE A 116 2.34 7.71 -8.40
N VAL A 117 1.34 8.58 -8.62
CA VAL A 117 1.00 9.12 -9.94
C VAL A 117 2.19 9.85 -10.55
N ILE A 118 2.88 10.71 -9.77
CA ILE A 118 4.07 11.42 -10.25
C ILE A 118 5.17 10.43 -10.62
N GLY A 119 5.50 9.47 -9.76
CA GLY A 119 6.54 8.48 -10.02
C GLY A 119 6.27 7.66 -11.27
N ILE A 120 5.03 7.20 -11.48
CA ILE A 120 4.63 6.47 -12.68
C ILE A 120 4.69 7.36 -13.92
N ARG A 121 4.24 8.62 -13.82
CA ARG A 121 4.31 9.59 -14.91
C ARG A 121 5.75 9.74 -15.41
N GLU A 122 6.69 9.97 -14.50
CA GLU A 122 8.09 10.16 -14.83
C GLU A 122 8.74 8.87 -15.36
N VAL A 123 8.54 7.73 -14.68
CA VAL A 123 9.13 6.44 -15.09
C VAL A 123 8.66 6.00 -16.47
N HIS A 124 7.39 6.20 -16.79
CA HIS A 124 6.81 5.75 -18.06
C HIS A 124 6.69 6.85 -19.12
N ALA A 125 7.19 8.06 -18.84
CA ALA A 125 7.06 9.23 -19.71
C ALA A 125 5.61 9.46 -20.20
N LEU A 126 4.64 9.24 -19.29
CA LEU A 126 3.22 9.40 -19.60
C LEU A 126 2.79 10.84 -19.40
N SER A 127 1.70 11.25 -20.06
CA SER A 127 0.99 12.46 -19.64
C SER A 127 0.33 12.24 -18.28
N THR A 128 0.12 13.30 -17.50
CA THR A 128 -0.51 13.21 -16.16
C THR A 128 -1.83 12.43 -16.19
N ARG A 129 -2.69 12.67 -17.19
CA ARG A 129 -3.97 11.95 -17.33
C ARG A 129 -3.76 10.44 -17.52
N ARG A 130 -2.80 10.04 -18.36
CA ARG A 130 -2.50 8.62 -18.58
C ARG A 130 -1.87 7.97 -17.36
N ALA A 131 -1.02 8.68 -16.62
CA ALA A 131 -0.46 8.19 -15.37
C ALA A 131 -1.53 7.96 -14.30
N VAL A 132 -2.48 8.90 -14.16
CA VAL A 132 -3.65 8.71 -13.27
C VAL A 132 -4.44 7.48 -13.68
N LEU A 133 -4.76 7.31 -14.97
CA LEU A 133 -5.47 6.13 -15.46
C LEU A 133 -4.68 4.84 -15.17
N ALA A 134 -3.36 4.85 -15.39
CA ALA A 134 -2.52 3.69 -15.13
C ALA A 134 -2.56 3.24 -13.66
N VAL A 135 -2.56 4.19 -12.72
CA VAL A 135 -2.63 3.92 -11.28
C VAL A 135 -4.03 3.50 -10.83
N VAL A 136 -5.08 4.14 -11.37
CA VAL A 136 -6.48 3.90 -10.95
C VAL A 136 -7.05 2.62 -11.54
N LEU A 137 -6.68 2.24 -12.77
CA LEU A 137 -7.24 1.06 -13.45
C LEU A 137 -7.09 -0.24 -12.65
N PRO A 138 -5.90 -0.60 -12.11
CA PRO A 138 -5.74 -1.79 -11.28
C PRO A 138 -6.61 -1.77 -10.03
N LEU A 139 -6.73 -0.62 -9.37
CA LEU A 139 -7.55 -0.46 -8.17
C LEU A 139 -9.03 -0.62 -8.49
N ALA A 140 -9.49 -0.05 -9.60
CA ALA A 140 -10.87 -0.17 -10.05
C ALA A 140 -11.22 -1.63 -10.42
N LEU A 141 -10.30 -2.35 -11.07
CA LEU A 141 -10.46 -3.78 -11.39
C LEU A 141 -10.52 -4.63 -10.12
N LEU A 142 -9.62 -4.41 -9.17
CA LEU A 142 -9.62 -5.13 -7.90
C LEU A 142 -10.91 -4.88 -7.11
N PHE A 143 -11.34 -3.62 -7.03
CA PHE A 143 -12.59 -3.24 -6.37
C PHE A 143 -13.80 -3.93 -7.02
N THR A 144 -13.86 -3.94 -8.35
CA THR A 144 -14.94 -4.60 -9.10
C THR A 144 -14.96 -6.11 -8.80
N LEU A 145 -13.80 -6.77 -8.82
CA LEU A 145 -13.71 -8.21 -8.50
C LEU A 145 -14.19 -8.49 -7.07
N LEU A 146 -13.77 -7.67 -6.10
CA LEU A 146 -14.17 -7.83 -4.70
C LEU A 146 -15.69 -7.68 -4.51
N VAL A 147 -16.30 -6.70 -5.17
CA VAL A 147 -17.77 -6.50 -5.15
C VAL A 147 -18.49 -7.69 -5.78
N LEU A 148 -18.03 -8.20 -6.92
CA LEU A 148 -18.63 -9.37 -7.59
C LEU A 148 -18.51 -10.63 -6.72
N THR A 149 -17.36 -10.86 -6.10
CA THR A 149 -17.15 -11.97 -5.16
C THR A 149 -18.08 -11.87 -3.95
N PHE A 150 -18.25 -10.67 -3.39
CA PHE A 150 -19.16 -10.42 -2.28
C PHE A 150 -20.62 -10.73 -2.67
N ILE A 151 -21.07 -10.20 -3.82
CA ILE A 151 -22.43 -10.43 -4.34
C ILE A 151 -22.68 -11.92 -4.61
N TYR A 152 -21.69 -12.66 -5.10
CA TYR A 152 -21.87 -14.06 -5.47
C TYR A 152 -21.76 -15.02 -4.27
N LEU A 153 -20.79 -14.82 -3.37
CA LEU A 153 -20.50 -15.77 -2.30
C LEU A 153 -21.37 -15.57 -1.05
N ILE A 154 -21.71 -14.34 -0.69
CA ILE A 154 -22.42 -14.08 0.58
C ILE A 154 -23.87 -14.57 0.57
N PRO A 155 -24.64 -14.47 -0.51
CA PRO A 155 -25.96 -15.11 -0.58
C PRO A 155 -25.91 -16.64 -0.52
N THR A 156 -24.72 -17.26 -0.67
CA THR A 156 -24.55 -18.72 -0.70
C THR A 156 -23.94 -19.31 0.57
N LEU A 157 -23.62 -18.48 1.57
CA LEU A 157 -23.11 -18.87 2.89
C LEU A 157 -24.20 -18.72 3.96
#